data_AF-A0A183HM04-F1
#
_entry.id   AF-A0A183HM04-F1
#
_cell.length_a   1.000
_cell.length_b   1.000
_cell.length_c   1.000
_cell.angle_alpha   90.00
_cell.angle_beta   90.00
_cell.angle_gamma   90.00
#
_symmetry.space_group_name_H-M   'P 1'
#
loop_
_entity.id
_entity.type
_entity.pdbx_description
1 polymer ?
#
loop_
_entity_poly.entity_id
_entity_poly.type
_entity_poly.pdbx_seq_one_letter_code
_entity_poly.pdbx_strand_id
1 'polypeptide(L)'
;MSNEVKRRSVSCEMLPVSALRLACQKHISSWPSSGKDREKHTKNFINRALLECLYDKRKDLPPFACRKLKCLFEDMKDTGLKLASQIGMDESGISQIDKLYKMIYNDQEPYFAYVEPFTLLQTMMQIPLEMFILLDRLFFLREHHCSAFMLSLFNPKISSRNLCIIASPS
;
A
#
# COMPACT_ATOMS: atom_id res chain seq x y z
N MET A 1 41.43 8.41 -15.09
CA MET A 1 39.96 8.59 -15.22
C MET A 1 39.64 10.01 -14.76
N SER A 2 38.96 10.77 -15.62
CA SER A 2 38.86 12.24 -15.59
C SER A 2 38.15 12.78 -14.33
N ASN A 3 38.64 13.90 -13.80
CA ASN A 3 38.13 14.65 -12.65
C ASN A 3 36.74 15.30 -12.86
N GLU A 4 36.07 15.00 -13.98
CA GLU A 4 34.78 15.61 -14.35
C GLU A 4 33.57 15.09 -13.56
N VAL A 5 33.71 13.98 -12.83
CA VAL A 5 32.61 13.43 -12.02
C VAL A 5 32.35 14.26 -10.75
N LYS A 6 33.31 15.10 -10.31
CA LYS A 6 33.22 15.86 -9.04
C LYS A 6 32.39 17.15 -9.09
N ARG A 7 31.79 17.51 -10.23
CA ARG A 7 31.03 18.77 -10.39
C ARG A 7 29.63 18.61 -10.97
N ARG A 8 29.03 17.41 -10.89
CA ARG A 8 27.58 17.35 -11.04
C ARG A 8 26.97 17.83 -9.73
N SER A 9 26.24 18.94 -9.76
CA SER A 9 25.26 19.25 -8.72
C SER A 9 24.46 17.98 -8.48
N VAL A 10 24.43 17.49 -7.24
CA VAL A 10 23.56 16.36 -6.87
C VAL A 10 22.17 16.74 -7.38
N SER A 11 21.70 16.07 -8.42
CA SER A 11 20.34 16.26 -8.89
C SER A 11 19.46 15.85 -7.74
N CYS A 12 18.79 16.82 -7.11
CA CYS A 12 17.86 16.60 -6.01
C CYS A 12 16.56 15.99 -6.56
N GLU A 13 16.67 14.87 -7.26
CA GLU A 13 15.53 14.09 -7.70
C GLU A 13 15.01 13.34 -6.49
N MET A 14 14.10 14.00 -5.78
CA MET A 14 13.40 13.42 -4.66
C MET A 14 12.33 12.47 -5.19
N LEU A 15 12.37 11.22 -4.75
CA LEU A 15 11.28 10.28 -4.98
C LEU A 15 9.96 10.88 -4.44
N PRO A 16 8.84 10.78 -5.18
CA PRO A 16 7.57 11.26 -4.69
C PRO A 16 7.16 10.49 -3.42
N VAL A 17 6.34 11.12 -2.58
CA VAL A 17 5.88 10.52 -1.30
C VAL A 17 5.22 9.15 -1.51
N SER A 18 4.53 8.94 -2.63
CA SER A 18 3.94 7.65 -3.00
C SER A 18 5.00 6.56 -3.18
N ALA A 19 6.11 6.85 -3.86
CA ALA A 19 7.22 5.93 -4.05
C ALA A 19 7.94 5.64 -2.72
N LEU A 20 8.17 6.66 -1.88
CA LEU A 20 8.75 6.49 -0.54
C LEU A 20 7.87 5.62 0.36
N ARG A 21 6.54 5.79 0.29
CA ARG A 21 5.60 4.93 1.00
C ARG A 21 5.65 3.50 0.48
N LEU A 22 5.73 3.31 -0.84
CA LEU A 22 5.80 2.00 -1.46
C LEU A 22 7.08 1.24 -1.09
N ALA A 23 8.22 1.94 -1.03
CA ALA A 23 9.50 1.39 -0.57
C ALA A 23 9.41 0.80 0.85
N CYS A 24 8.53 1.33 1.70
CA CYS A 24 8.35 0.89 3.08
C CYS A 24 7.30 -0.23 3.26
N GLN A 25 6.70 -0.76 2.19
CA GLN A 25 5.60 -1.72 2.30
C GLN A 25 6.08 -3.17 2.58
N LYS A 26 5.19 -4.15 2.40
CA LYS A 26 5.47 -5.56 2.66
C LYS A 26 6.13 -6.21 1.45
N HIS A 27 7.28 -6.83 1.70
CA HIS A 27 8.10 -7.49 0.68
C HIS A 27 7.31 -8.56 -0.11
N ILE A 28 7.69 -8.78 -1.37
CA ILE A 28 7.03 -9.74 -2.27
C ILE A 28 7.03 -11.18 -1.76
N SER A 29 7.97 -11.53 -0.88
CA SER A 29 7.97 -12.83 -0.19
C SER A 29 6.75 -13.06 0.69
N SER A 30 6.00 -12.00 1.02
CA SER A 30 4.72 -12.06 1.74
C SER A 30 3.50 -12.01 0.81
N TRP A 31 3.72 -11.95 -0.51
CA TRP A 31 2.64 -12.01 -1.50
C TRP A 31 1.91 -13.36 -1.38
N PRO A 32 0.57 -13.38 -1.44
CA PRO A 32 -0.17 -14.61 -1.27
C PRO A 32 0.16 -15.61 -2.40
N SER A 33 0.57 -16.81 -2.02
CA SER A 33 1.01 -17.84 -2.96
C SER A 33 -0.14 -18.70 -3.48
N SER A 34 -1.17 -18.94 -2.66
CA SER A 34 -2.33 -19.75 -3.05
C SER A 34 -3.42 -18.91 -3.73
N GLY A 35 -4.18 -19.51 -4.66
CA GLY A 35 -5.28 -18.83 -5.34
C GLY A 35 -6.34 -18.31 -4.36
N LYS A 36 -6.66 -19.08 -3.31
CA LYS A 36 -7.61 -18.68 -2.26
C LYS A 36 -7.13 -17.44 -1.48
N ASP A 37 -5.85 -17.38 -1.15
CA ASP A 37 -5.30 -16.24 -0.42
C ASP A 37 -5.21 -14.99 -1.31
N ARG A 38 -4.91 -15.16 -2.61
CA ARG A 38 -4.94 -14.05 -3.58
C ARG A 38 -6.35 -13.50 -3.76
N GLU A 39 -7.33 -14.38 -3.93
CA GLU A 39 -8.75 -13.99 -4.02
C GLU A 39 -9.19 -13.23 -2.75
N LYS A 40 -8.84 -13.75 -1.57
CA LYS A 40 -9.12 -13.08 -0.29
C LYS A 40 -8.42 -11.71 -0.20
N HIS A 41 -7.16 -11.61 -0.61
CA HIS A 41 -6.43 -10.35 -0.64
C HIS A 41 -7.12 -9.32 -1.55
N THR A 42 -7.49 -9.74 -2.77
CA THR A 42 -8.19 -8.92 -3.77
C THR A 42 -9.55 -8.45 -3.26
N LYS A 43 -10.37 -9.36 -2.72
CA LYS A 43 -11.67 -9.03 -2.10
C LYS A 43 -11.52 -8.00 -0.98
N ASN A 44 -10.54 -8.19 -0.09
CA ASN A 44 -10.28 -7.25 0.99
C ASN A 44 -9.87 -5.85 0.48
N PHE A 45 -9.07 -5.81 -0.60
CA PHE A 45 -8.68 -4.55 -1.21
C PHE A 45 -9.89 -3.84 -1.82
N ILE A 46 -10.70 -4.55 -2.61
CA ILE A 46 -11.91 -4.04 -3.26
C ILE A 46 -12.89 -3.51 -2.22
N ASN A 47 -13.21 -4.29 -1.18
CA ASN A 47 -14.13 -3.87 -0.12
C ASN A 47 -13.72 -2.55 0.52
N ARG A 48 -12.42 -2.40 0.83
CA ARG A 48 -11.91 -1.14 1.39
C ARG A 48 -12.04 0.00 0.38
N ALA A 49 -11.71 -0.22 -0.88
CA ALA A 49 -11.81 0.81 -1.92
C ALA A 49 -13.26 1.27 -2.14
N LEU A 50 -14.22 0.34 -2.21
CA LEU A 50 -15.65 0.66 -2.34
C LEU A 50 -16.16 1.47 -1.16
N LEU A 51 -15.74 1.12 0.07
CA LEU A 51 -16.05 1.90 1.26
C LEU A 51 -15.44 3.30 1.19
N GLU A 52 -14.17 3.43 0.81
CA GLU A 52 -13.52 4.74 0.62
C GLU A 52 -14.30 5.61 -0.39
N CYS A 53 -14.76 5.03 -1.51
CA CYS A 53 -15.62 5.73 -2.47
C CYS A 53 -16.97 6.16 -1.87
N LEU A 54 -17.58 5.34 -1.02
CA LEU A 54 -18.83 5.68 -0.35
C LEU A 54 -18.63 6.88 0.60
N TYR A 55 -17.57 6.86 1.41
CA TYR A 55 -17.23 7.95 2.34
C TYR A 55 -16.88 9.25 1.61
N ASP A 56 -16.26 9.17 0.43
CA ASP A 56 -16.00 10.36 -0.39
C ASP A 56 -17.30 11.00 -0.92
N LYS A 57 -18.28 10.17 -1.31
CA LYS A 57 -19.61 10.63 -1.76
C LYS A 57 -20.54 11.07 -0.61
N ARG A 58 -20.36 10.57 0.62
CA ARG A 58 -21.20 10.87 1.80
C ARG A 58 -20.36 11.39 2.96
N LYS A 59 -20.13 12.71 2.98
CA LYS A 59 -19.35 13.39 4.02
C LYS A 59 -20.08 13.53 5.36
N ASP A 60 -21.39 13.25 5.38
CA ASP A 60 -22.26 13.22 6.56
C ASP A 60 -22.10 11.94 7.38
N LEU A 61 -21.43 10.91 6.84
CA LEU A 61 -21.17 9.68 7.58
C LEU A 61 -20.14 9.93 8.68
N PRO A 62 -20.32 9.31 9.87
CA PRO A 62 -19.38 9.46 10.96
C PRO A 62 -17.99 8.95 10.54
N PRO A 63 -16.89 9.59 10.95
CA PRO A 63 -15.55 9.16 10.60
C PRO A 63 -15.29 7.74 11.11
N PHE A 64 -15.46 6.75 10.24
CA PHE A 64 -15.13 5.38 10.55
C PHE A 64 -13.73 5.08 10.05
N ALA A 65 -12.93 4.45 10.91
CA ALA A 65 -11.70 3.85 10.43
C ALA A 65 -12.08 2.72 9.46
N CYS A 66 -12.06 2.98 8.16
CA CYS A 66 -12.28 1.98 7.09
C CYS A 66 -11.44 0.70 7.31
N ARG A 67 -10.32 0.83 8.04
CA ARG A 67 -9.46 -0.28 8.49
C ARG A 67 -10.12 -1.28 9.45
N LYS A 68 -11.17 -0.91 10.20
CA LYS A 68 -11.88 -1.80 11.14
C LYS A 68 -12.98 -2.65 10.50
N LEU A 69 -13.41 -2.32 9.27
CA LEU A 69 -14.45 -3.08 8.53
C LEU A 69 -13.90 -4.36 7.87
N LYS A 70 -12.60 -4.61 8.02
CA LYS A 70 -11.82 -5.70 7.39
C LYS A 70 -12.30 -7.13 7.74
N CYS A 71 -13.22 -7.29 8.69
CA CYS A 71 -13.54 -8.58 9.30
C CYS A 71 -15.03 -8.96 9.29
N LEU A 72 -15.94 -8.15 8.73
CA LEU A 72 -17.37 -8.31 9.00
C LEU A 72 -18.24 -8.70 7.80
N PHE A 73 -17.73 -8.65 6.57
CA PHE A 73 -18.56 -8.83 5.38
C PHE A 73 -18.05 -9.96 4.49
N GLU A 74 -18.76 -11.10 4.54
CA GLU A 74 -18.52 -12.25 3.66
C GLU A 74 -18.98 -11.99 2.23
N ASP A 75 -20.07 -11.24 2.04
CA ASP A 75 -20.57 -10.80 0.74
C ASP A 75 -20.34 -9.30 0.52
N MET A 76 -19.67 -8.97 -0.59
CA MET A 76 -19.37 -7.61 -0.99
C MET A 76 -20.63 -6.84 -1.40
N LYS A 77 -21.69 -7.51 -1.86
CA LYS A 77 -22.92 -6.87 -2.35
C LYS A 77 -23.81 -6.32 -1.23
N ASP A 78 -23.75 -6.93 -0.05
CA ASP A 78 -24.58 -6.54 1.10
C ASP A 78 -23.87 -5.59 2.09
N THR A 79 -22.66 -5.15 1.74
CA THR A 79 -21.83 -4.33 2.63
C THR A 79 -22.49 -2.98 2.94
N GLY A 80 -23.19 -2.37 1.97
CA GLY A 80 -23.93 -1.12 2.17
C GLY A 80 -25.03 -1.24 3.24
N LEU A 81 -25.87 -2.27 3.14
CA LEU A 81 -26.92 -2.56 4.14
C LEU A 81 -26.32 -2.74 5.53
N LYS A 82 -25.33 -3.63 5.65
CA LYS A 82 -24.74 -3.96 6.95
C LYS A 82 -24.05 -2.76 7.59
N LEU A 83 -23.38 -1.92 6.79
CA LEU A 83 -22.77 -0.68 7.26
C LEU A 83 -23.84 0.29 7.79
N ALA A 84 -24.90 0.53 7.04
CA ALA A 84 -25.94 1.49 7.43
C ALA A 84 -26.67 1.05 8.71
N SER A 85 -26.95 -0.26 8.85
CA SER A 85 -27.50 -0.82 10.09
C SER A 85 -26.54 -0.67 11.28
N GLN A 86 -25.23 -0.87 11.09
CA GLN A 86 -24.23 -0.71 12.15
C GLN A 86 -24.06 0.75 12.61
N ILE A 87 -24.25 1.70 11.69
CA ILE A 87 -24.20 3.13 12.00
C ILE A 87 -25.49 3.59 12.70
N GLY A 88 -26.53 2.75 12.75
CA GLY A 88 -27.80 3.07 13.41
C GLY A 88 -28.67 4.03 12.60
N MET A 89 -28.61 3.96 11.27
CA MET A 89 -29.47 4.77 10.40
C MET A 89 -30.91 4.25 10.43
N ASP A 90 -31.86 5.14 10.12
CA ASP A 90 -33.26 4.80 9.93
C ASP A 90 -33.47 4.00 8.62
N GLU A 91 -34.67 3.43 8.42
CA GLU A 91 -34.97 2.61 7.24
C GLU A 91 -34.75 3.37 5.92
N SER A 92 -35.08 4.67 5.91
CA SER A 92 -34.85 5.56 4.77
C SER A 92 -33.35 5.72 4.49
N GLY A 93 -32.55 6.01 5.53
CA GLY A 93 -31.09 6.14 5.44
C GLY A 93 -30.42 4.85 5.00
N ILE A 94 -30.86 3.70 5.54
CA ILE A 94 -30.38 2.36 5.12
C ILE A 94 -30.63 2.14 3.63
N SER A 95 -31.85 2.40 3.14
CA SER A 95 -32.19 2.23 1.72
C SER A 95 -31.35 3.14 0.83
N GLN A 96 -31.11 4.39 1.24
CA GLN A 96 -30.30 5.34 0.47
C GLN A 96 -28.82 4.91 0.40
N ILE A 97 -28.23 4.51 1.52
CA ILE A 97 -26.84 4.06 1.56
C ILE A 97 -26.66 2.76 0.76
N ASP A 98 -27.58 1.81 0.87
CA ASP A 98 -27.53 0.57 0.09
C ASP A 98 -27.63 0.84 -1.42
N LYS A 99 -28.57 1.68 -1.86
CA LYS A 99 -28.69 2.08 -3.27
C LYS A 99 -27.42 2.73 -3.78
N LEU A 100 -26.86 3.67 -3.01
CA LEU A 100 -25.61 4.35 -3.35
C LEU A 100 -24.44 3.37 -3.43
N TYR A 101 -24.32 2.48 -2.45
CA TYR A 101 -23.26 1.47 -2.44
C TYR A 101 -23.36 0.52 -3.64
N LYS A 102 -24.56 0.04 -3.98
CA LYS A 102 -24.81 -0.81 -5.16
C LYS A 102 -24.47 -0.09 -6.46
N MET A 103 -24.80 1.21 -6.56
CA MET A 103 -24.39 2.03 -7.71
C MET A 103 -22.86 2.09 -7.83
N ILE A 104 -22.15 2.40 -6.73
CA ILE A 104 -20.67 2.41 -6.71
C ILE A 104 -20.11 1.03 -7.08
N TYR A 105 -20.67 -0.04 -6.53
CA TYR A 105 -20.25 -1.41 -6.84
C TYR A 105 -20.35 -1.68 -8.35
N ASN A 106 -21.51 -1.43 -8.95
CA ASN A 106 -21.75 -1.68 -10.37
C ASN A 106 -20.83 -0.81 -11.26
N ASP A 107 -20.58 0.44 -10.87
CA ASP A 107 -19.68 1.35 -11.60
C ASP A 107 -18.22 0.85 -11.58
N GLN A 108 -17.80 0.18 -10.50
CA GLN A 108 -16.42 -0.25 -10.28
C GLN A 108 -16.15 -1.72 -10.62
N GLU A 109 -17.18 -2.56 -10.66
CA GLU A 109 -17.09 -4.01 -10.91
C GLU A 109 -16.24 -4.37 -12.15
N PRO A 110 -16.36 -3.67 -13.30
CA PRO A 110 -15.53 -3.97 -14.47
C PRO A 110 -14.02 -3.89 -14.22
N TYR A 111 -13.60 -3.12 -13.21
CA TYR A 111 -12.18 -2.91 -12.90
C TYR A 111 -11.62 -3.91 -11.89
N PHE A 112 -12.45 -4.74 -11.25
CA PHE A 112 -12.00 -5.66 -10.19
C PHE A 112 -10.97 -6.67 -10.69
N ALA A 113 -11.06 -7.08 -11.96
CA ALA A 113 -10.11 -7.99 -12.59
C ALA A 113 -8.67 -7.44 -12.62
N TYR A 114 -8.50 -6.11 -12.58
CA TYR A 114 -7.18 -5.48 -12.61
C TYR A 114 -6.55 -5.31 -11.22
N VAL A 115 -7.31 -5.46 -10.13
CA VAL A 115 -6.83 -5.20 -8.78
C VAL A 115 -5.66 -6.12 -8.40
N GLU A 116 -5.75 -7.42 -8.69
CA GLU A 116 -4.67 -8.36 -8.41
C GLU A 116 -3.40 -8.03 -9.22
N PRO A 117 -3.44 -7.90 -10.57
CA PRO A 117 -2.28 -7.47 -11.35
C PRO A 117 -1.64 -6.17 -10.85
N PHE A 118 -2.43 -5.14 -10.54
CA PHE A 118 -1.91 -3.86 -10.08
C PHE A 118 -1.26 -3.97 -8.71
N THR A 119 -1.88 -4.67 -7.77
CA THR A 119 -1.31 -4.83 -6.41
C THR A 119 -0.09 -5.74 -6.39
N LEU A 120 -0.01 -6.73 -7.30
CA LEU A 120 1.20 -7.50 -7.53
C LEU A 120 2.33 -6.62 -8.06
N LEU A 121 2.05 -5.81 -9.10
CA LEU A 121 3.04 -4.89 -9.67
C LEU A 121 3.55 -3.90 -8.61
N GLN A 122 2.66 -3.34 -7.79
CA GLN A 122 3.05 -2.50 -6.66
C GLN A 122 4.00 -3.22 -5.70
N THR A 123 3.70 -4.47 -5.37
CA THR A 123 4.55 -5.30 -4.49
C THR A 123 5.91 -5.59 -5.12
N MET A 124 5.96 -5.84 -6.44
CA MET A 124 7.22 -6.03 -7.18
C MET A 124 8.08 -4.77 -7.19
N MET A 125 7.46 -3.58 -7.29
CA MET A 125 8.15 -2.29 -7.31
C MET A 125 8.74 -1.89 -5.96
N GLN A 126 8.33 -2.52 -4.85
CA GLN A 126 8.89 -2.20 -3.55
C GLN A 126 10.41 -2.42 -3.50
N ILE A 127 10.89 -3.60 -3.92
CA ILE A 127 12.31 -3.98 -3.73
C ILE A 127 13.25 -3.02 -4.47
N PRO A 128 13.02 -2.69 -5.75
CA PRO A 128 13.84 -1.70 -6.43
C PRO A 128 13.83 -0.33 -5.74
N LEU A 129 12.67 0.13 -5.26
CA LEU A 129 12.56 1.42 -4.57
C LEU A 129 13.27 1.44 -3.22
N GLU A 130 13.12 0.38 -2.44
CA GLU A 130 13.81 0.20 -1.17
C GLU A 130 15.33 0.17 -1.38
N MET A 131 15.80 -0.63 -2.34
CA MET A 131 17.22 -0.72 -2.68
C MET A 131 17.79 0.60 -3.20
N PHE A 132 17.03 1.35 -4.01
CA PHE A 132 17.45 2.66 -4.49
C PHE A 132 17.71 3.62 -3.34
N ILE A 133 16.80 3.68 -2.36
CA ILE A 133 16.95 4.50 -1.15
C ILE A 133 18.16 4.03 -0.31
N LEU A 134 18.30 2.73 -0.10
CA LEU A 134 19.40 2.19 0.71
C LEU A 134 20.77 2.41 0.07
N LEU A 135 20.87 2.28 -1.25
CA LEU A 135 22.11 2.54 -1.99
C LEU A 135 22.48 4.02 -1.98
N ASP A 136 21.52 4.92 -2.16
CA ASP A 136 21.73 6.37 -2.02
C ASP A 136 22.34 6.71 -0.65
N ARG A 137 21.74 6.21 0.44
CA ARG A 137 22.25 6.44 1.81
C ARG A 137 23.63 5.81 2.03
N LEU A 138 23.86 4.62 1.48
CA LEU A 138 25.15 3.95 1.57
C LEU A 138 26.26 4.75 0.88
N PHE A 139 25.99 5.26 -0.32
CA PHE A 139 26.95 6.08 -1.06
C PHE A 139 27.21 7.41 -0.37
N PHE A 140 26.16 8.08 0.11
CA PHE A 140 26.30 9.29 0.91
C PHE A 140 27.26 9.10 2.08
N LEU A 141 27.13 8.01 2.85
CA LEU A 141 28.01 7.72 3.99
C LEU A 141 29.46 7.49 3.56
N ARG A 142 29.68 6.74 2.47
CA ARG A 142 31.03 6.46 1.95
C ARG A 142 31.72 7.71 1.43
N GLU A 143 30.97 8.61 0.79
CA GLU A 143 31.47 9.91 0.33
C GLU A 143 31.90 10.81 1.51
N HIS A 144 31.27 10.63 2.68
CA HIS A 144 31.60 11.35 3.92
C HIS A 144 32.57 10.57 4.82
N HIS A 145 33.47 9.80 4.22
CA HIS A 145 34.53 9.07 4.94
C HIS A 145 34.03 8.13 6.04
N CYS A 146 32.84 7.53 5.87
CA CYS A 146 32.41 6.41 6.71
C CYS A 146 32.70 5.08 6.00
N SER A 147 33.23 4.10 6.72
CA SER A 147 33.20 2.72 6.28
C SER A 147 31.78 2.19 6.44
N ALA A 148 31.05 2.04 5.32
CA ALA A 148 29.66 1.62 5.34
C ALA A 148 29.40 0.42 4.42
N PHE A 149 28.54 -0.48 4.87
CA PHE A 149 28.09 -1.65 4.10
C PHE A 149 26.66 -2.03 4.50
N MET A 150 26.02 -2.86 3.65
CA MET A 150 24.66 -3.32 3.87
C MET A 150 24.66 -4.76 4.36
N LEU A 151 23.83 -5.06 5.37
CA LEU A 151 23.71 -6.39 5.95
C LEU A 151 22.25 -6.83 5.98
N SER A 152 22.00 -8.11 5.70
CA SER A 152 20.68 -8.72 5.90
C SER A 152 20.52 -9.13 7.36
N LEU A 153 19.55 -8.53 8.06
CA LEU A 153 19.24 -8.80 9.48
C LEU A 153 18.24 -9.94 9.68
N PHE A 154 17.19 -9.98 8.87
CA PHE A 154 16.06 -10.88 9.08
C PHE A 154 15.69 -11.63 7.82
N ASN A 155 14.95 -12.72 7.98
CA ASN A 155 14.25 -13.33 6.86
C ASN A 155 13.18 -12.33 6.36
N PRO A 156 13.13 -11.99 5.06
CA PRO A 156 12.14 -11.04 4.52
C PRO A 156 10.69 -11.51 4.67
N LYS A 157 10.45 -12.81 4.96
CA LYS A 157 9.14 -13.34 5.33
C LYS A 157 8.71 -12.96 6.74
N ILE A 158 9.66 -12.69 7.65
CA ILE A 158 9.39 -12.31 9.05
C ILE A 158 9.25 -10.79 9.17
N SER A 159 10.15 -10.04 8.55
CA SER A 159 10.14 -8.58 8.56
C SER A 159 10.48 -8.08 7.16
N SER A 160 9.65 -7.17 6.62
CA SER A 160 10.00 -6.49 5.36
C SER A 160 11.19 -5.55 5.51
N ARG A 161 11.53 -5.14 6.73
CA ARG A 161 12.77 -4.42 7.05
C ARG A 161 13.85 -5.44 7.34
N ASN A 162 14.35 -6.08 6.29
CA ASN A 162 15.34 -7.15 6.40
C ASN A 162 16.77 -6.67 6.15
N LEU A 163 16.96 -5.43 5.70
CA LEU A 163 18.27 -4.85 5.41
C LEU A 163 18.60 -3.72 6.39
N CYS A 164 19.87 -3.60 6.75
CA CYS A 164 20.39 -2.44 7.46
C CYS A 164 21.68 -1.93 6.83
N ILE A 165 21.97 -0.65 7.06
CA ILE A 165 23.27 -0.06 6.77
C ILE A 165 24.03 0.02 8.07
N ILE A 166 25.21 -0.57 8.09
CA ILE A 166 26.18 -0.44 9.18
C ILE A 166 27.23 0.55 8.69
N ALA A 167 27.50 1.56 9.51
CA ALA A 167 28.53 2.55 9.24
C ALA A 167 29.39 2.77 10.48
N SER A 168 30.69 2.88 10.28
CA SER A 168 31.65 3.33 11.28
C SER A 168 32.44 4.51 10.72
N PRO A 169 32.95 5.41 11.58
CA PRO A 169 34.02 6.33 11.19
C PRO A 169 35.15 5.52 10.52
N SER A 170 35.73 6.04 9.43
CA SER A 170 36.92 5.43 8.84
C SER A 170 38.17 5.74 9.65
#